data_AF-A0A1Y4IJ60-F1
#
_entry.id   AF-A0A1Y4IJ60-F1
#
_cell.length_a   1.000
_cell.length_b   1.000
_cell.length_c   1.000
_cell.angle_alpha   90.00
_cell.angle_beta   90.00
_cell.angle_gamma   90.00
#
_symmetry.space_group_name_H-M   'P 1'
#
loop_
_entity.id
_entity.type
_entity.pdbx_description
1 polymer ?
#
loop_
_entity_poly.entity_id
_entity_poly.type
_entity_poly.pdbx_seq_one_letter_code
_entity_poly.pdbx_strand_id
1 'polypeptide(L)'
;MGQLAFLKMFLIVSIPTDINDNRRHVHIFKKGGRHLRSVAKIWIERNGLKEIEIAESTLSSKENEMIITALDKHWIFINEQITKTFKGEKTIVKNIEK
;
A
#
# COMPACT_ATOMS: atom_id res chain seq x y z
N MET A 1 -8.22 7.60 -7.57
CA MET A 1 -7.33 6.48 -7.15
C MET A 1 -5.90 6.87 -7.44
N GLY A 2 -5.06 6.99 -6.39
CA GLY A 2 -3.65 7.38 -6.53
C GLY A 2 -2.74 6.15 -6.48
N GLN A 3 -1.96 5.93 -7.53
CA GLN A 3 -0.89 4.92 -7.51
C GLN A 3 0.24 5.42 -6.60
N LEU A 4 0.72 4.59 -5.67
CA LEU A 4 1.70 5.01 -4.66
C LEU A 4 3.11 4.51 -4.97
N ALA A 5 3.23 3.25 -5.37
CA ALA A 5 4.51 2.65 -5.67
C ALA A 5 4.40 1.39 -6.54
N PHE A 6 5.49 1.09 -7.25
CA PHE A 6 5.68 -0.18 -7.95
C PHE A 6 6.73 -1.02 -7.23
N LEU A 7 6.41 -2.29 -6.95
CA LEU A 7 7.34 -3.30 -6.45
C LEU A 7 7.35 -4.47 -7.43
N LYS A 8 8.29 -4.48 -8.39
CA LYS A 8 8.35 -5.48 -9.47
C LYS A 8 7.02 -5.64 -10.22
N MET A 9 6.30 -6.75 -9.99
CA MET A 9 5.00 -7.08 -10.59
C MET A 9 3.83 -6.57 -9.75
N PHE A 10 4.05 -5.89 -8.63
CA PHE A 10 2.98 -5.42 -7.74
C PHE A 10 2.82 -3.91 -7.79
N LEU A 11 1.57 -3.47 -7.85
CA LEU A 11 1.17 -2.08 -7.72
C LEU A 11 0.58 -1.89 -6.31
N ILE A 12 1.11 -0.91 -5.59
CA ILE A 12 0.63 -0.51 -4.26
C ILE A 12 -0.25 0.72 -4.44
N VAL A 13 -1.50 0.63 -4.00
CA VAL A 13 -2.52 1.67 -4.18
C VAL A 13 -3.07 2.07 -2.81
N SER A 14 -3.12 3.39 -2.56
CA SER A 14 -3.94 3.92 -1.46
C SER A 14 -5.38 3.91 -1.91
N ILE A 15 -6.24 3.30 -1.12
CA ILE A 15 -7.68 3.56 -1.22
C ILE A 15 -8.00 4.49 -0.06
N PRO A 16 -8.63 5.66 -0.32
CA PRO A 16 -9.02 6.55 0.76
C PRO A 16 -9.99 5.81 1.67
N THR A 17 -9.55 5.48 2.88
CA THR A 17 -10.44 5.15 3.99
C THR A 17 -11.11 6.40 4.50
N ASP A 18 -12.29 6.24 5.06
CA ASP A 18 -13.05 7.32 5.68
C ASP A 18 -12.15 8.15 6.62
N ILE A 19 -12.30 9.47 6.62
CA ILE A 19 -11.41 10.40 7.36
C ILE A 19 -11.45 10.16 8.89
N ASN A 20 -12.44 9.41 9.35
CA ASN A 20 -12.68 9.02 10.73
C ASN A 20 -12.10 7.65 11.11
N ASP A 21 -11.55 6.89 10.15
CA ASP A 21 -10.92 5.61 10.45
C ASP A 21 -9.47 5.88 10.87
N ASN A 22 -9.15 5.59 12.14
CA ASN A 22 -7.80 5.77 12.69
C ASN A 22 -6.79 4.74 12.14
N ARG A 23 -7.14 4.04 11.06
CA ARG A 23 -6.27 3.06 10.39
C ARG A 23 -6.07 3.41 8.93
N ARG A 24 -4.83 3.28 8.47
CA ARG A 24 -4.49 3.41 7.05
C ARG A 24 -4.13 2.05 6.49
N HIS A 25 -4.59 1.76 5.28
CA HIS A 25 -4.22 0.55 4.57
C HIS A 25 -3.83 0.84 3.13
N VAL A 26 -3.14 -0.14 2.54
CA VAL A 26 -2.84 -0.19 1.12
C VAL A 26 -3.41 -1.46 0.52
N HIS A 27 -3.79 -1.34 -0.75
CA HIS A 27 -4.17 -2.47 -1.57
C HIS A 27 -3.03 -2.83 -2.52
N ILE A 28 -2.74 -4.13 -2.59
CA ILE A 28 -1.75 -4.69 -3.49
C ILE A 28 -2.48 -5.28 -4.70
N PHE A 29 -1.98 -4.97 -5.90
CA PHE A 29 -2.48 -5.51 -7.17
C PHE A 29 -1.33 -6.15 -7.96
N LYS A 30 -1.58 -7.26 -8.65
CA LYS A 30 -0.58 -7.92 -9.52
C LYS A 30 -0.72 -7.42 -10.96
N LYS A 31 0.36 -6.89 -11.52
CA LYS A 31 0.48 -6.38 -12.90
C LYS A 31 0.29 -7.53 -13.89
N GLY A 32 -0.54 -7.32 -14.92
CA GLY A 32 -0.79 -8.30 -15.98
C GLY A 32 -1.91 -9.30 -15.70
N GLY A 33 -2.59 -9.23 -14.54
CA GLY A 33 -3.81 -10.01 -14.31
C GLY A 33 -5.00 -9.44 -15.10
N ARG A 34 -5.87 -10.33 -15.62
CA ARG A 34 -7.12 -9.96 -16.32
C ARG A 34 -8.13 -9.21 -15.46
N HIS A 35 -7.90 -9.10 -14.14
CA HIS A 35 -8.82 -8.48 -13.21
C HIS A 35 -8.11 -7.46 -12.31
N LEU A 36 -8.72 -6.29 -12.18
CA LEU A 36 -8.44 -5.23 -11.19
C LEU A 36 -8.78 -5.70 -9.75
N ARG A 37 -8.45 -6.94 -9.39
CA ARG A 37 -8.72 -7.51 -8.07
C ARG A 37 -7.50 -7.31 -7.19
N SER A 38 -7.71 -6.74 -6.01
CA SER A 38 -6.68 -6.67 -4.99
C SER A 38 -6.30 -8.08 -4.54
N VAL A 39 -5.00 -8.37 -4.53
CA VAL A 39 -4.44 -9.67 -4.10
C VAL A 39 -4.04 -9.66 -2.63
N ALA A 40 -3.92 -8.47 -2.02
CA ALA A 40 -3.75 -8.32 -0.59
C ALA A 40 -4.21 -6.93 -0.12
N LYS A 41 -4.72 -6.87 1.10
CA LYS A 41 -4.99 -5.66 1.88
C LYS A 41 -4.08 -5.67 3.10
N ILE A 42 -3.32 -4.60 3.28
CA ILE A 42 -2.32 -4.50 4.35
C ILE A 42 -2.55 -3.20 5.11
N TRP A 43 -2.79 -3.31 6.41
CA TRP A 43 -2.75 -2.17 7.34
C TRP A 43 -1.30 -1.71 7.47
N ILE A 44 -1.10 -0.40 7.50
CA ILE A 44 0.25 0.20 7.62
C ILE A 44 0.35 1.22 8.77
N GLU A 45 -0.78 1.67 9.30
CA GLU A 45 -0.83 2.63 10.41
C GLU A 45 -2.07 2.39 11.26
N ARG A 46 -1.91 2.55 12.57
CA ARG A 46 -3.01 2.63 13.53
C ARG A 46 -2.75 3.78 14.51
N ASN A 47 -3.70 4.70 14.63
CA ASN A 47 -3.64 5.88 15.48
C ASN A 47 -2.36 6.73 15.28
N GLY A 48 -1.89 6.88 14.03
CA GLY A 48 -0.66 7.62 13.73
C GLY A 48 0.65 6.87 14.00
N LEU A 49 0.59 5.62 14.48
CA LEU A 49 1.76 4.77 14.71
C LEU A 49 1.91 3.75 13.58
N LYS A 50 3.16 3.51 13.16
CA LYS A 50 3.50 2.46 12.18
C LYS A 50 3.06 1.10 12.73
N GLU A 51 2.12 0.47 12.03
CA GLU A 51 1.61 -0.86 12.35
C GLU A 51 1.35 -1.59 11.02
N ILE A 52 2.24 -2.51 10.65
CA ILE A 52 2.14 -3.25 9.39
C ILE A 52 1.56 -4.62 9.64
N GLU A 53 0.33 -4.85 9.18
CA GLU A 53 -0.42 -6.08 9.41
C GLU A 53 -1.16 -6.50 8.14
N ILE A 54 -1.07 -7.78 7.77
CA ILE A 54 -1.85 -8.33 6.66
C ILE A 54 -3.29 -8.51 7.13
N ALA A 55 -4.22 -7.74 6.55
CA ALA A 55 -5.65 -7.92 6.80
C ALA A 55 -6.19 -9.09 5.99
N GLU A 56 -5.84 -9.14 4.71
CA GLU A 56 -6.28 -10.16 3.76
C GLU A 56 -5.17 -10.38 2.72
N SER A 57 -4.91 -11.62 2.32
CA SER A 57 -3.94 -11.92 1.25
C SER A 57 -4.22 -13.26 0.58
N THR A 58 -4.12 -13.29 -0.74
CA THR A 58 -4.08 -14.52 -1.55
C THR A 58 -2.68 -14.84 -2.06
N LEU A 59 -1.66 -14.14 -1.56
CA LEU A 59 -0.26 -14.29 -1.98
C LEU A 59 0.43 -15.40 -1.19
N SER A 60 1.50 -15.94 -1.77
CA SER A 60 2.37 -16.88 -1.05
C SER A 60 3.08 -16.19 0.12
N SER A 61 3.49 -16.96 1.14
CA SER A 61 4.21 -16.42 2.31
C SER A 61 5.46 -15.61 1.91
N LYS A 62 6.19 -16.06 0.89
CA LYS A 62 7.38 -15.37 0.36
C LYS A 62 7.04 -14.03 -0.30
N GLU A 63 5.93 -13.96 -1.05
CA GLU A 63 5.47 -12.70 -1.64
C GLU A 63 5.00 -11.72 -0.55
N ASN A 64 4.27 -12.22 0.46
CA ASN A 64 3.83 -11.42 1.61
C ASN A 64 5.02 -10.83 2.39
N GLU A 65 6.03 -11.65 2.72
CA GLU A 65 7.23 -11.20 3.42
C GLU A 65 7.99 -10.12 2.63
N MET A 66 8.13 -10.30 1.31
CA MET A 66 8.74 -9.32 0.43
C MET A 66 7.98 -7.99 0.44
N ILE A 67 6.65 -8.03 0.39
CA ILE A 67 5.80 -6.83 0.41
C ILE A 67 5.88 -6.14 1.77
N ILE A 68 5.75 -6.86 2.88
CA ILE A 68 5.86 -6.29 4.23
C ILE A 68 7.21 -5.60 4.41
N THR A 69 8.29 -6.25 4.01
CA THR A 69 9.65 -5.68 4.10
C THR A 69 9.76 -4.37 3.30
N ALA A 70 9.18 -4.34 2.09
CA ALA A 70 9.16 -3.14 1.27
C ALA A 70 8.30 -2.02 1.88
N LEU A 71 7.12 -2.35 2.42
CA LEU A 71 6.25 -1.40 3.10
C LEU A 71 6.92 -0.82 4.34
N ASP A 72 7.64 -1.64 5.11
CA ASP A 72 8.35 -1.20 6.31
C ASP A 72 9.49 -0.24 5.97
N LYS A 73 10.33 -0.60 4.99
CA LYS A 73 11.45 0.23 4.50
C LYS A 73 10.99 1.58 3.94
N HIS A 74 9.80 1.63 3.33
CA HIS A 74 9.29 2.81 2.64
C HIS A 74 8.08 3.44 3.32
N TRP A 75 7.82 3.09 4.58
CA TRP A 75 6.62 3.49 5.30
C TRP A 75 6.39 5.01 5.29
N ILE A 76 7.43 5.80 5.60
CA ILE A 76 7.35 7.27 5.63
C ILE A 76 6.84 7.82 4.30
N PHE A 77 7.48 7.39 3.20
CA PHE A 77 7.11 7.84 1.86
C PHE A 77 5.67 7.45 1.51
N ILE A 78 5.29 6.20 1.77
CA ILE A 78 3.93 5.69 1.48
C ILE A 78 2.90 6.50 2.26
N ASN A 79 3.17 6.77 3.54
CA ASN A 79 2.25 7.49 4.41
C ASN A 79 2.10 8.97 4.02
N GLU A 80 3.19 9.60 3.57
CA GLU A 80 3.15 10.93 2.96
C GLU A 80 2.29 10.95 1.69
N GLN A 81 2.45 9.98 0.79
CA GLN A 81 1.64 9.92 -0.44
C GLN A 81 0.16 9.69 -0.14
N ILE A 82 -0.16 8.89 0.88
CA ILE A 82 -1.54 8.70 1.36
C ILE A 82 -2.10 10.03 1.85
N THR A 83 -1.35 10.75 2.69
CA THR A 83 -1.75 12.08 3.18
C THR A 83 -1.99 13.07 2.04
N LYS A 84 -1.10 13.11 1.04
CA LYS A 84 -1.29 13.94 -0.16
C LYS A 84 -2.56 13.58 -0.92
N THR A 85 -2.81 12.28 -1.10
CA THR A 85 -4.04 11.79 -1.76
C THR A 85 -5.29 12.32 -1.05
N PHE A 86 -5.32 12.28 0.28
CA PHE A 86 -6.46 12.77 1.07
C PHE A 86 -6.63 14.28 1.02
N LYS A 87 -5.53 15.04 0.88
CA LYS A 87 -5.57 16.49 0.71
C LYS A 87 -5.93 16.92 -0.72
N GLY A 88 -6.13 15.99 -1.65
CA GLY A 88 -6.31 16.29 -3.07
C GLY A 88 -5.02 16.80 -3.74
N GLU A 89 -3.87 16.59 -3.11
CA GLU A 89 -2.57 16.98 -3.63
C GLU A 89 -2.03 15.94 -4.62
N LYS A 90 -1.22 16.39 -5.58
CA LYS A 90 -0.59 15.52 -6.57
C LYS A 90 0.36 14.52 -5.90
N THR A 91 0.09 13.23 -6.08
CA THR A 91 0.97 12.16 -5.62
C THR A 91 2.13 11.92 -6.57
N ILE A 92 3.20 11.35 -6.04
CA ILE A 92 4.37 10.91 -6.78
C ILE A 92 4.44 9.39 -6.67
N VAL A 93 4.62 8.72 -7.80
CA VAL A 93 4.82 7.27 -7.84
C VAL A 93 6.32 6.99 -7.72
N LYS A 94 6.71 6.17 -6.76
CA LYS A 94 8.10 5.70 -6.62
C LYS A 94 8.22 4.24 -7.05
N ASN A 95 9.22 3.92 -7.86
CA ASN A 95 9.65 2.54 -8.04
C ASN A 95 10.40 2.12 -6.78
N ILE A 96 9.81 1.20 -6.04
CA ILE A 96 10.49 0.50 -4.95
C ILE A 96 11.27 -0.62 -5.62
N GLU A 97 12.49 -0.30 -6.03
CA GLU A 97 13.48 -1.31 -6.42
C GLU A 97 14.23 -1.79 -5.17
N LYS A 98 14.75 -3.03 -5.24
CA LYS A 98 15.42 -3.77 -4.16
C LYS A 98 16.27 -2.89 -3.24
#